data_AF-A0A918U7Z5-F1
#
_entry.id   AF-A0A918U7Z5-F1
#
_cell.length_a   1.000
_cell.length_b   1.000
_cell.length_c   1.000
_cell.angle_alpha   90.00
_cell.angle_beta   90.00
_cell.angle_gamma   90.00
#
_symmetry.space_group_name_H-M   'P 1'
#
loop_
_entity.id
_entity.type
_entity.pdbx_description
1 polymer ?
#
loop_
_entity_poly.entity_id
_entity_poly.type
_entity_poly.pdbx_seq_one_letter_code
_entity_poly.pdbx_strand_id
1 'polypeptide(L)'
;MSEPHLPVPDGGTLTWLPLKPIGHQFTRDEVAVLDLHGEAHVMDAPYSCDVCDMAPRWQITEHAVHVQDPCPYPDGITTTITLNVPSGRILVTDDLRPVYRWERKGRADYSTALGQAQVVRAMAAIGCAFGPVGNTCPGLYRTGEDSFVIARPRYSEDENGDPDLPEDTCLANICTALWAYSIADVEHWKARGGDPGSLGWTDTIVDITPGTYQFTHHSGERGFDSDTADAVIFAHIQRIGEAQS
;
A
#
# COMPACT_ATOMS: atom_id res chain seq x y z
N MET A 1 -20.18 18.50 -6.46
CA MET A 1 -20.71 17.13 -6.65
C MET A 1 -22.19 17.19 -6.37
N SER A 2 -23.03 16.72 -7.29
CA SER A 2 -24.47 16.62 -7.06
C SER A 2 -24.73 15.61 -5.96
N GLU A 3 -25.59 15.91 -4.99
CA GLU A 3 -25.99 14.91 -3.99
C GLU A 3 -26.58 13.69 -4.71
N PRO A 4 -26.14 12.46 -4.38
CA PRO A 4 -26.74 11.28 -4.95
C PRO A 4 -28.22 11.23 -4.54
N HIS A 5 -29.13 11.35 -5.51
CA HIS A 5 -30.56 11.15 -5.28
C HIS A 5 -30.83 9.66 -5.12
N LEU A 6 -30.79 9.19 -3.87
CA LEU A 6 -31.30 7.87 -3.54
C LEU A 6 -32.84 7.89 -3.67
N PRO A 7 -33.45 6.92 -4.37
CA PRO A 7 -34.90 6.83 -4.43
C PRO A 7 -35.45 6.55 -3.03
N VAL A 8 -36.42 7.35 -2.60
CA VAL A 8 -37.11 7.17 -1.31
C VAL A 8 -38.42 6.46 -1.59
N PRO A 9 -38.66 5.25 -1.05
CA PRO A 9 -39.95 4.56 -1.17
C PRO A 9 -41.09 5.39 -0.57
N ASP A 10 -42.31 5.18 -1.06
CA ASP A 10 -43.51 5.84 -0.52
C ASP A 10 -43.63 5.60 1.00
N GLY A 11 -43.76 6.70 1.76
CA GLY A 11 -43.84 6.65 3.22
C GLY A 11 -42.49 6.54 3.94
N GLY A 12 -41.37 6.54 3.21
CA GLY A 12 -40.03 6.62 3.78
C GLY A 12 -39.55 8.04 4.02
N THR A 13 -38.64 8.21 4.98
CA THR A 13 -37.88 9.45 5.18
C THR A 13 -36.39 9.16 5.07
N LEU A 14 -35.69 9.93 4.24
CA LEU A 14 -34.24 9.85 4.10
C LEU A 14 -33.60 11.02 4.85
N THR A 15 -32.67 10.73 5.75
CA THR A 15 -31.91 11.73 6.50
C THR A 15 -30.42 11.45 6.42
N TRP A 16 -29.60 12.48 6.22
CA TRP A 16 -28.15 12.35 6.29
C TRP A 16 -27.70 12.58 7.73
N LEU A 17 -26.99 11.61 8.30
CA LEU A 17 -26.50 11.68 9.67
C LEU A 17 -24.97 11.60 9.71
N PRO A 18 -24.30 12.38 10.57
CA PRO A 18 -22.87 12.26 10.80
C PRO A 18 -22.47 10.84 11.20
N LEU A 19 -21.36 10.37 10.65
CA LEU A 19 -20.76 9.08 10.96
C LEU A 19 -19.69 9.22 12.06
N LYS A 20 -19.75 8.34 13.07
CA LYS A 20 -18.79 8.28 14.19
C LYS A 20 -18.00 6.96 14.12
N PRO A 21 -16.79 6.96 13.52
CA PRO A 21 -16.12 5.72 13.09
C PRO A 21 -15.27 5.01 14.15
N ILE A 22 -15.09 5.53 15.37
CA ILE A 22 -14.24 4.93 16.44
C ILE A 22 -12.92 4.33 15.91
N GLY A 23 -12.09 5.18 15.30
CA GLY A 23 -10.77 4.80 14.77
C GLY A 23 -10.79 4.15 13.38
N HIS A 24 -11.95 3.76 12.84
CA HIS A 24 -12.06 3.33 11.44
C HIS A 24 -11.83 4.51 10.48
N GLN A 25 -11.38 4.20 9.27
CA GLN A 25 -11.24 5.15 8.18
C GLN A 25 -12.25 4.78 7.09
N PHE A 26 -12.99 5.80 6.67
CA PHE A 26 -14.00 5.70 5.65
C PHE A 26 -13.85 6.89 4.71
N THR A 27 -14.26 6.70 3.46
CA THR A 27 -14.26 7.75 2.42
C THR A 27 -15.27 8.88 2.66
N ARG A 28 -16.13 8.75 3.68
CA ARG A 28 -17.21 9.70 4.00
C ARG A 28 -17.35 9.89 5.51
N ASP A 29 -17.76 11.09 5.90
CA ASP A 29 -18.01 11.50 7.29
C ASP A 29 -19.51 11.57 7.64
N GLU A 30 -20.39 11.28 6.69
CA GLU A 30 -21.83 11.14 6.86
C GLU A 30 -22.38 9.96 6.04
N VAL A 31 -23.54 9.46 6.45
CA VAL A 31 -24.25 8.37 5.79
C VAL A 31 -25.73 8.67 5.71
N ALA A 32 -26.40 8.12 4.70
CA ALA A 32 -27.84 8.22 4.60
C ALA A 32 -28.50 7.21 5.55
N VAL A 33 -29.59 7.63 6.19
CA VAL A 33 -30.45 6.77 7.00
C VAL A 33 -31.85 6.84 6.42
N LEU A 34 -32.35 5.69 5.99
CA LEU A 34 -33.70 5.52 5.51
C LEU A 34 -34.55 4.96 6.64
N ASP A 35 -35.52 5.75 7.10
CA ASP A 35 -36.58 5.30 7.99
C ASP A 35 -37.79 4.85 7.15
N LEU A 36 -38.16 3.57 7.26
CA LEU A 36 -39.38 3.02 6.71
C LEU A 36 -40.28 2.59 7.86
N HIS A 37 -41.36 3.35 8.09
CA HIS A 37 -42.38 3.03 9.09
C HIS A 37 -41.84 2.83 10.53
N GLY A 38 -40.80 3.58 10.92
CA GLY A 38 -40.17 3.52 12.23
C GLY A 38 -38.99 2.56 12.32
N GLU A 39 -38.60 1.91 11.22
CA GLU A 39 -37.39 1.09 11.13
C GLU A 39 -36.31 1.82 10.33
N ALA A 40 -35.21 2.16 11.01
CA ALA A 40 -34.10 2.89 10.43
C ALA A 40 -33.02 1.95 9.87
N HIS A 41 -32.59 2.21 8.64
CA HIS A 41 -31.53 1.47 7.95
C HIS A 41 -30.44 2.42 7.48
N VAL A 42 -29.18 2.05 7.70
CA VAL A 42 -28.05 2.78 7.12
C VAL A 42 -27.95 2.45 5.63
N MET A 43 -27.96 3.49 4.81
CA MET A 43 -27.86 3.46 3.36
C MET A 43 -26.60 4.21 2.92
N ASP A 44 -26.09 3.86 1.74
CA ASP A 44 -24.95 4.57 1.12
C ASP A 44 -23.71 4.68 2.04
N ALA A 45 -23.56 3.68 2.92
CA ALA A 45 -22.45 3.56 3.84
C ALA A 45 -21.30 2.76 3.21
N PRO A 46 -20.05 3.07 3.58
CA PRO A 46 -18.91 2.22 3.25
C PRO A 46 -19.15 0.78 3.71
N TYR A 47 -18.86 -0.19 2.84
CA TYR A 47 -19.03 -1.62 3.16
C TYR A 47 -17.99 -2.13 4.16
N SER A 48 -16.78 -1.56 4.17
CA SER A 48 -15.70 -1.90 5.07
C SER A 48 -14.81 -0.69 5.36
N CYS A 49 -13.98 -0.80 6.39
CA CYS A 49 -12.94 0.17 6.70
C CYS A 49 -11.77 0.06 5.72
N ASP A 50 -11.32 1.19 5.17
CA ASP A 50 -10.24 1.25 4.16
C ASP A 50 -8.90 0.69 4.69
N VAL A 51 -8.73 0.68 6.02
CA VAL A 51 -7.53 0.17 6.70
C VAL A 51 -7.67 -1.32 7.05
N CYS A 52 -8.66 -1.68 7.86
CA CYS A 52 -8.74 -3.01 8.47
C CYS A 52 -9.61 -4.02 7.71
N ASP A 53 -10.31 -3.60 6.66
CA ASP A 53 -11.27 -4.41 5.87
C ASP A 53 -12.45 -4.99 6.66
N MET A 54 -12.65 -4.56 7.92
CA MET A 54 -13.78 -5.02 8.71
C MET A 54 -15.06 -4.30 8.29
N ALA A 55 -16.13 -5.06 8.09
CA ALA A 55 -17.47 -4.51 7.95
C ALA A 55 -17.91 -3.91 9.29
N PRO A 56 -18.28 -2.62 9.34
CA PRO A 56 -18.71 -1.97 10.56
C PRO A 56 -20.08 -2.48 11.03
N ARG A 57 -20.26 -2.56 12.36
CA ARG A 57 -21.57 -2.70 12.98
C ARG A 57 -22.09 -1.32 13.36
N TRP A 58 -23.27 -0.97 12.86
CA TRP A 58 -23.86 0.36 13.01
C TRP A 58 -24.82 0.42 14.20
N GLN A 59 -24.83 1.57 14.88
CA GLN A 59 -25.89 1.98 15.80
C GLN A 59 -26.39 3.35 15.37
N ILE A 60 -27.68 3.41 15.01
CA ILE A 60 -28.35 4.64 14.61
C ILE A 60 -28.87 5.33 15.87
N THR A 61 -28.63 6.62 15.99
CA THR A 61 -29.22 7.51 17.00
C THR A 61 -29.96 8.64 16.31
N GLU A 62 -30.64 9.50 17.07
CA GLU A 62 -31.31 10.69 16.51
C GLU A 62 -30.35 11.65 15.79
N HIS A 63 -29.07 11.66 16.16
CA HIS A 63 -28.13 12.70 15.71
C HIS A 63 -26.92 12.17 14.95
N ALA A 64 -26.71 10.85 14.92
CA ALA A 64 -25.51 10.24 14.34
C ALA A 64 -25.66 8.73 14.12
N VAL A 65 -24.82 8.19 13.24
CA VAL A 65 -24.56 6.75 13.12
C VAL A 65 -23.21 6.43 13.75
N HIS A 66 -23.18 5.49 14.70
CA HIS A 66 -21.97 5.07 15.41
C HIS A 66 -21.50 3.70 14.94
N VAL A 67 -20.20 3.56 14.67
CA VAL A 67 -19.58 2.23 14.60
C VAL A 67 -19.43 1.68 16.02
N GLN A 68 -19.80 0.41 16.22
CA GLN A 68 -19.79 -0.21 17.54
C GLN A 68 -18.42 -0.76 17.95
N ASP A 69 -17.64 -1.27 17.01
CA ASP A 69 -16.36 -1.90 17.28
C ASP A 69 -15.19 -0.97 16.91
N PRO A 70 -14.20 -0.76 17.80
CA PRO A 70 -13.04 0.04 17.46
C PRO A 70 -12.23 -0.62 16.34
N CYS A 71 -11.60 0.18 15.50
CA CYS A 71 -10.67 -0.33 14.50
C CYS A 71 -9.46 -0.99 15.19
N PRO A 72 -9.03 -2.19 14.77
CA PRO A 72 -7.82 -2.82 15.30
C PRO A 72 -6.53 -2.12 14.86
N TYR A 73 -6.59 -1.27 13.83
CA TYR A 73 -5.47 -0.53 13.27
C TYR A 73 -5.82 0.97 13.17
N PRO A 74 -6.07 1.65 14.29
CA PRO A 74 -6.50 3.04 14.26
C PRO A 74 -5.42 3.94 13.65
N ASP A 75 -4.14 3.60 13.77
CA ASP A 75 -3.00 4.37 13.25
C ASP A 75 -2.50 3.88 11.88
N GLY A 76 -3.22 2.95 11.24
CA GLY A 76 -2.78 2.30 10.01
C GLY A 76 -1.85 1.11 10.24
N ILE A 77 -1.17 0.69 9.19
CA ILE A 77 -0.32 -0.50 9.14
C ILE A 77 1.00 -0.19 8.43
N THR A 78 2.07 0.02 9.20
CA THR A 78 3.44 -0.07 8.69
C THR A 78 3.82 -1.55 8.55
N THR A 79 4.45 -1.91 7.43
CA THR A 79 4.95 -3.29 7.24
C THR A 79 6.46 -3.32 7.12
N THR A 80 7.08 -4.23 7.87
CA THR A 80 8.52 -4.47 7.81
C THR A 80 8.83 -5.73 7.02
N ILE A 81 9.81 -5.66 6.12
CA ILE A 81 10.31 -6.80 5.33
C ILE A 81 11.79 -6.97 5.67
N THR A 82 12.25 -8.21 5.81
CA THR A 82 13.68 -8.52 5.91
C THR A 82 14.08 -9.32 4.67
N LEU A 83 15.08 -8.84 3.93
CA LEU A 83 15.59 -9.45 2.72
C LEU A 83 17.08 -9.76 2.89
N ASN A 84 17.47 -11.02 2.72
CA ASN A 84 18.86 -11.43 2.70
C ASN A 84 19.39 -11.33 1.26
N VAL A 85 20.51 -10.62 1.07
CA VAL A 85 21.14 -10.39 -0.24
C VAL A 85 22.60 -10.81 -0.19
N PRO A 86 22.90 -12.13 -0.13
CA PRO A 86 24.27 -12.63 -0.09
C PRO A 86 25.03 -12.39 -1.40
N SER A 87 24.34 -12.24 -2.52
CA SER A 87 24.99 -12.04 -3.82
C SER A 87 25.56 -10.63 -4.01
N GLY A 88 25.18 -9.68 -3.16
CA GLY A 88 25.43 -8.25 -3.39
C GLY A 88 24.68 -7.68 -4.60
N ARG A 89 23.66 -8.39 -5.08
CA ARG A 89 22.86 -7.96 -6.24
C ARG A 89 21.39 -8.17 -5.99
N ILE A 90 20.62 -7.13 -6.25
CA ILE A 90 19.16 -7.21 -6.23
C ILE A 90 18.60 -7.07 -7.63
N LEU A 91 17.55 -7.83 -7.92
CA LEU A 91 16.66 -7.60 -9.06
C LEU A 91 15.54 -6.69 -8.59
N VAL A 92 15.34 -5.56 -9.27
CA VAL A 92 14.23 -4.63 -9.07
C VAL A 92 13.32 -4.71 -10.29
N THR A 93 12.03 -4.94 -10.06
CA THR A 93 10.99 -5.05 -11.09
C THR A 93 9.62 -4.71 -10.51
N ASP A 94 8.59 -4.67 -11.33
CA ASP A 94 7.20 -4.48 -10.90
C ASP A 94 6.54 -5.79 -10.46
N ASP A 95 6.93 -6.95 -11.03
CA ASP A 95 6.29 -8.22 -10.71
C ASP A 95 7.21 -9.45 -10.68
N LEU A 96 7.53 -9.89 -9.46
CA LEU A 96 8.19 -11.18 -9.23
C LEU A 96 7.23 -12.32 -8.88
N ARG A 97 5.91 -12.10 -8.84
CA ARG A 97 4.92 -13.13 -8.45
C ARG A 97 4.91 -14.37 -9.36
N PRO A 98 5.27 -14.32 -10.66
CA PRO A 98 5.42 -15.54 -11.46
C PRO A 98 6.44 -16.54 -10.90
N VAL A 99 7.50 -16.04 -10.25
CA VAL A 99 8.60 -16.82 -9.63
C VAL A 99 8.36 -17.00 -8.12
N TYR A 100 7.82 -15.98 -7.47
CA TYR A 100 7.53 -15.94 -6.02
C TYR A 100 6.04 -16.15 -5.76
N ARG A 101 5.62 -17.40 -5.89
CA ARG A 101 4.23 -17.80 -5.62
C ARG A 101 3.95 -17.82 -4.12
N TRP A 102 2.83 -17.23 -3.73
CA TRP A 102 2.37 -17.15 -2.35
C TRP A 102 0.88 -17.53 -2.25
N GLU A 103 0.45 -17.96 -1.05
CA GLU A 103 -0.92 -18.43 -0.82
C GLU A 103 -1.90 -17.27 -0.64
N ARG A 104 -2.91 -17.18 -1.51
CA ARG A 104 -3.92 -16.11 -1.51
C ARG A 104 -5.10 -16.38 -0.59
N LYS A 105 -5.39 -17.64 -0.27
CA LYS A 105 -6.60 -18.02 0.47
C LYS A 105 -6.59 -17.48 1.90
N GLY A 106 -7.74 -16.98 2.35
CA GLY A 106 -7.97 -16.57 3.74
C GLY A 106 -7.40 -15.19 4.09
N ARG A 107 -7.26 -14.30 3.10
CA ARG A 107 -6.75 -12.94 3.29
C ARG A 107 -7.84 -11.90 3.05
N ALA A 108 -7.65 -10.73 3.63
CA ALA A 108 -8.46 -9.55 3.39
C ALA A 108 -8.36 -9.10 1.92
N ASP A 109 -9.29 -8.27 1.47
CA ASP A 109 -9.30 -7.72 0.11
C ASP A 109 -8.01 -6.92 -0.13
N TYR A 110 -7.35 -7.17 -1.27
CA TYR A 110 -6.10 -6.51 -1.65
C TYR A 110 -6.26 -4.98 -1.84
N SER A 111 -7.48 -4.50 -1.97
CA SER A 111 -7.81 -3.08 -2.08
C SER A 111 -7.74 -2.37 -0.72
N THR A 112 -7.60 -3.10 0.39
CA THR A 112 -7.46 -2.54 1.74
C THR A 112 -6.02 -2.56 2.23
N ALA A 113 -5.69 -1.70 3.20
CA ALA A 113 -4.34 -1.68 3.79
C ALA A 113 -3.99 -3.02 4.47
N LEU A 114 -4.95 -3.69 5.12
CA LEU A 114 -4.72 -5.00 5.74
C LEU A 114 -4.43 -6.08 4.71
N GLY A 115 -5.20 -6.15 3.62
CA GLY A 115 -4.97 -7.12 2.55
C GLY A 115 -3.59 -6.92 1.92
N GLN A 116 -3.23 -5.67 1.62
CA GLN A 116 -1.90 -5.31 1.13
C GLN A 116 -0.78 -5.73 2.10
N ALA A 117 -0.88 -5.37 3.37
CA ALA A 117 0.10 -5.74 4.40
C ALA A 117 0.25 -7.27 4.53
N GLN A 118 -0.85 -8.02 4.41
CA GLN A 118 -0.81 -9.48 4.42
C GLN A 118 -0.04 -10.03 3.20
N VAL A 119 -0.20 -9.45 2.01
CA VAL A 119 0.57 -9.83 0.82
C VAL A 119 2.04 -9.50 0.98
N VAL A 120 2.37 -8.29 1.44
CA VAL A 120 3.75 -7.86 1.72
C VAL A 120 4.45 -8.87 2.64
N ARG A 121 3.80 -9.25 3.76
CA ARG A 121 4.33 -10.25 4.70
C ARG A 121 4.48 -11.64 4.07
N ALA A 122 3.56 -12.04 3.19
CA ALA A 122 3.63 -13.33 2.51
C ALA A 122 4.79 -13.41 1.53
N MET A 123 5.02 -12.34 0.75
CA MET A 123 6.14 -12.22 -0.17
C MET A 123 7.47 -12.16 0.58
N ALA A 124 7.53 -11.40 1.67
CA ALA A 124 8.70 -11.32 2.54
C ALA A 124 9.11 -12.71 3.05
N ALA A 125 8.14 -13.52 3.51
CA ALA A 125 8.38 -14.86 4.02
C ALA A 125 8.98 -15.84 2.99
N ILE A 126 8.86 -15.54 1.69
CA ILE A 126 9.44 -16.34 0.62
C ILE A 126 10.63 -15.65 -0.06
N GLY A 127 11.24 -14.65 0.58
CA GLY A 127 12.49 -14.02 0.12
C GLY A 127 12.30 -12.97 -0.99
N CYS A 128 11.13 -12.32 -1.05
CA CYS A 128 10.87 -11.21 -1.96
C CYS A 128 10.34 -10.00 -1.16
N ALA A 129 11.03 -8.87 -1.24
CA ALA A 129 10.44 -7.60 -0.84
C ALA A 129 9.40 -7.19 -1.87
N PHE A 130 8.19 -6.90 -1.43
CA PHE A 130 7.07 -6.50 -2.28
C PHE A 130 6.33 -5.37 -1.57
N GLY A 131 5.88 -4.35 -2.28
CA GLY A 131 5.05 -3.29 -1.70
C GLY A 131 4.18 -2.58 -2.73
N PRO A 132 2.89 -2.37 -2.46
CA PRO A 132 2.02 -1.55 -3.30
C PRO A 132 2.47 -0.08 -3.31
N VAL A 133 2.47 0.51 -4.49
CA VAL A 133 2.85 1.91 -4.71
C VAL A 133 1.80 2.70 -5.51
N GLY A 134 0.69 2.06 -5.90
CA GLY A 134 -0.31 2.68 -6.74
C GLY A 134 0.21 2.99 -8.14
N ASN A 135 -0.44 3.91 -8.85
CA ASN A 135 -0.07 4.29 -10.21
C ASN A 135 0.89 5.50 -10.22
N THR A 136 2.06 5.34 -9.60
CA THR A 136 2.98 6.45 -9.28
C THR A 136 4.35 6.35 -9.94
N CYS A 137 4.66 5.23 -10.62
CA CYS A 137 5.95 4.97 -11.26
C CYS A 137 7.18 5.35 -10.40
N PRO A 138 7.34 4.83 -9.16
CA PRO A 138 8.44 5.22 -8.31
C PRO A 138 9.78 4.67 -8.82
N GLY A 139 10.88 5.16 -8.25
CA GLY A 139 12.22 4.61 -8.44
C GLY A 139 12.81 4.07 -7.14
N LEU A 140 13.88 3.27 -7.27
CA LEU A 140 14.79 2.94 -6.18
C LEU A 140 15.93 3.96 -6.16
N TYR A 141 16.04 4.73 -5.09
CA TYR A 141 17.06 5.77 -4.95
C TYR A 141 18.06 5.42 -3.86
N ARG A 142 19.35 5.67 -4.11
CA ARG A 142 20.41 5.55 -3.10
C ARG A 142 20.43 6.81 -2.24
N THR A 143 20.29 6.65 -0.92
CA THR A 143 20.35 7.77 0.06
C THR A 143 21.58 7.71 0.96
N GLY A 144 22.36 6.64 0.88
CA GLY A 144 23.64 6.47 1.55
C GLY A 144 24.38 5.24 1.02
N GLU A 145 25.50 4.87 1.64
CA GLU A 145 26.27 3.68 1.24
C GLU A 145 25.42 2.40 1.26
N ASP A 146 24.68 2.22 2.36
CA ASP A 146 23.84 1.05 2.66
C ASP A 146 22.37 1.43 2.95
N SER A 147 21.92 2.56 2.39
CA SER A 147 20.58 3.13 2.60
C SER A 147 19.94 3.51 1.27
N PHE A 148 18.66 3.17 1.12
CA PHE A 148 17.88 3.41 -0.10
C PHE A 148 16.44 3.77 0.24
N VAL A 149 15.71 4.30 -0.74
CA VAL A 149 14.26 4.50 -0.66
C VAL A 149 13.56 4.05 -1.94
N ILE A 150 12.34 3.55 -1.81
CA ILE A 150 11.38 3.48 -2.92
C ILE A 150 10.55 4.75 -2.87
N ALA A 151 10.68 5.61 -3.87
CA ALA A 151 10.05 6.92 -3.83
C ALA A 151 9.57 7.37 -5.21
N ARG A 152 8.53 8.20 -5.21
CA ARG A 152 8.19 9.05 -6.36
C ARG A 152 8.67 10.46 -6.01
N PRO A 153 9.64 11.04 -6.74
CA PRO A 153 10.02 12.43 -6.56
C PRO A 153 8.83 13.37 -6.74
N ARG A 154 8.94 14.58 -6.19
CA ARG A 154 7.99 15.65 -6.44
C ARG A 154 7.88 15.92 -7.94
N TYR A 155 6.66 16.14 -8.41
CA TYR A 155 6.45 16.65 -9.77
C TYR A 155 6.74 18.16 -9.75
N SER A 156 7.86 18.60 -10.34
CA SER A 156 8.10 20.04 -10.56
C SER A 156 7.67 20.41 -11.98
N GLU A 157 6.67 21.29 -12.09
CA GLU A 157 6.39 21.99 -13.36
C GLU A 157 7.41 23.11 -13.63
N ASP A 158 8.14 23.53 -12.60
CA ASP A 158 9.23 24.49 -12.71
C ASP A 158 10.54 23.72 -13.02
N GLU A 159 11.06 23.93 -14.23
CA GLU A 159 12.32 23.35 -14.70
C GLU A 159 13.54 23.78 -13.85
N ASN A 160 13.38 24.77 -12.96
CA ASN A 160 14.47 25.33 -12.16
C ASN A 160 14.52 24.84 -10.69
N GLY A 161 13.59 23.99 -10.26
CA GLY A 161 13.64 23.40 -8.93
C GLY A 161 14.66 22.26 -8.87
N ASP A 162 15.57 22.27 -7.89
CA ASP A 162 16.39 21.10 -7.61
C ASP A 162 15.47 19.93 -7.20
N PRO A 163 15.57 18.75 -7.83
CA PRO A 163 14.74 17.61 -7.46
C PRO A 163 15.10 17.14 -6.04
N ASP A 164 14.08 16.84 -5.23
CA ASP A 164 14.25 16.29 -3.87
C ASP A 164 15.10 15.00 -3.86
N LEU A 165 15.09 14.28 -4.98
CA LEU A 165 15.89 13.09 -5.23
C LEU A 165 16.60 13.23 -6.60
N PRO A 166 17.91 13.52 -6.60
CA PRO A 166 18.68 13.66 -7.83
C PRO A 166 18.62 12.42 -8.72
N GLU A 167 18.51 12.60 -10.04
CA GLU A 167 18.39 11.49 -10.99
C GLU A 167 19.61 10.55 -10.97
N ASP A 168 20.80 11.06 -10.67
CA ASP A 168 22.03 10.26 -10.56
C ASP A 168 22.04 9.32 -9.34
N THR A 169 21.13 9.52 -8.39
CA THR A 169 20.88 8.59 -7.28
C THR A 169 19.83 7.52 -7.60
N CYS A 170 19.11 7.64 -8.72
CA CYS A 170 18.13 6.65 -9.16
C CYS A 170 18.84 5.41 -9.74
N LEU A 171 18.69 4.28 -9.07
CA LEU A 171 19.33 3.02 -9.45
C LEU A 171 18.43 2.15 -10.36
N ALA A 172 17.11 2.30 -10.24
CA ALA A 172 16.13 1.55 -11.02
C ALA A 172 14.80 2.29 -11.06
N ASN A 173 14.10 2.23 -12.19
CA ASN A 173 12.73 2.70 -12.33
C ASN A 173 11.75 1.53 -12.16
N ILE A 174 10.63 1.75 -11.48
CA ILE A 174 9.57 0.75 -11.30
C ILE A 174 8.37 1.17 -12.13
N CYS A 175 8.07 0.38 -13.16
CA CYS A 175 6.87 0.59 -13.96
C CYS A 175 5.64 0.15 -13.17
N THR A 176 4.68 1.03 -12.92
CA THR A 176 3.49 0.66 -12.13
C THR A 176 2.39 0.01 -12.96
N ALA A 177 2.73 -0.77 -14.00
CA ALA A 177 1.73 -1.57 -14.72
C ALA A 177 0.93 -2.49 -13.77
N LEU A 178 1.55 -2.88 -12.65
CA LEU A 178 0.96 -3.73 -11.61
C LEU A 178 0.89 -3.06 -10.23
N TRP A 179 1.08 -1.73 -10.18
CA TRP A 179 0.95 -0.88 -8.99
C TRP A 179 1.77 -1.33 -7.76
N ALA A 180 2.91 -1.97 -7.98
CA ALA A 180 3.78 -2.47 -6.92
C ALA A 180 5.26 -2.46 -7.34
N TYR A 181 6.16 -2.52 -6.35
CA TYR A 181 7.54 -2.94 -6.56
C TYR A 181 7.73 -4.39 -6.10
N SER A 182 8.69 -5.08 -6.71
CA SER A 182 9.16 -6.40 -6.32
C SER A 182 10.69 -6.45 -6.37
N ILE A 183 11.33 -6.82 -5.26
CA ILE A 183 12.79 -6.84 -5.10
C ILE A 183 13.23 -8.16 -4.47
N ALA A 184 14.25 -8.80 -5.04
CA ALA A 184 14.85 -10.01 -4.47
C ALA A 184 16.35 -10.10 -4.77
N ASP A 185 17.06 -10.91 -3.99
CA ASP A 185 18.42 -11.32 -4.34
C ASP A 185 18.44 -12.07 -5.69
N VAL A 186 19.39 -11.71 -6.56
CA VAL A 186 19.47 -12.25 -7.92
C VAL A 186 19.69 -13.76 -7.93
N GLU A 187 20.53 -14.29 -7.04
CA GLU A 187 20.81 -15.73 -7.01
C GLU A 187 19.64 -16.51 -6.41
N HIS A 188 18.95 -15.95 -5.41
CA HIS A 188 17.70 -16.53 -4.90
C HIS A 188 16.61 -16.57 -5.99
N TRP A 189 16.44 -15.49 -6.76
CA TRP A 189 15.49 -15.47 -7.88
C TRP A 189 15.84 -16.52 -8.97
N LYS A 190 17.12 -16.62 -9.37
CA LYS A 190 17.58 -17.65 -10.31
C LYS A 190 17.33 -19.06 -9.79
N ALA A 191 17.62 -19.32 -8.51
CA ALA A 191 17.39 -20.63 -7.88
C ALA A 191 15.92 -21.05 -7.89
N ARG A 192 14.99 -20.08 -8.00
CA ARG A 192 13.55 -20.32 -8.14
C ARG A 192 13.08 -20.43 -9.60
N GLY A 193 14.00 -20.47 -10.56
CA GLY A 193 13.72 -20.58 -11.99
C GLY A 193 13.66 -19.25 -12.73
N GLY A 194 14.13 -18.16 -12.12
CA GLY A 194 14.35 -16.90 -12.82
C GLY A 194 15.44 -17.01 -13.90
N ASP A 195 15.23 -16.37 -15.05
CA ASP A 195 16.17 -16.35 -16.17
C ASP A 195 16.60 -14.91 -16.51
N PRO A 196 17.89 -14.55 -16.32
CA PRO A 196 18.39 -13.24 -16.73
C PRO A 196 18.15 -12.89 -18.20
N GLY A 197 18.04 -13.89 -19.08
CA GLY A 197 17.74 -13.70 -20.50
C GLY A 197 16.29 -13.30 -20.78
N SER A 198 15.39 -13.45 -19.81
CA SER A 198 13.98 -13.09 -19.93
C SER A 198 13.64 -11.73 -19.32
N LEU A 199 14.65 -10.98 -18.83
CA LEU A 199 14.42 -9.67 -18.21
C LEU A 199 13.88 -8.68 -19.25
N GLY A 200 12.81 -7.98 -18.86
CA GLY A 200 12.19 -6.92 -19.63
C GLY A 200 12.90 -5.57 -19.48
N TRP A 201 12.40 -4.56 -20.18
CA TRP A 201 12.92 -3.19 -20.12
C TRP A 201 12.71 -2.50 -18.76
N THR A 202 11.81 -3.03 -17.94
CA THR A 202 11.48 -2.55 -16.58
C THR A 202 12.32 -3.23 -15.50
N ASP A 203 13.12 -4.23 -15.86
CA ASP A 203 13.87 -5.04 -14.92
C ASP A 203 15.30 -4.51 -14.80
N THR A 204 15.73 -4.22 -13.57
CA THR A 204 17.06 -3.69 -13.32
C THR A 204 17.78 -4.53 -12.28
N ILE A 205 18.99 -4.97 -12.60
CA ILE A 205 19.91 -5.56 -11.61
C ILE A 205 20.77 -4.45 -11.04
N VAL A 206 20.77 -4.32 -9.72
CA VAL A 206 21.50 -3.29 -8.98
C VAL A 206 22.52 -3.94 -8.08
N ASP A 207 23.78 -3.51 -8.18
CA ASP A 207 24.85 -3.89 -7.26
C ASP A 207 24.72 -3.11 -5.93
N ILE A 208 24.73 -3.84 -4.82
CA ILE A 208 24.66 -3.32 -3.45
C ILE A 208 25.63 -4.07 -2.54
N THR A 209 25.92 -3.54 -1.36
CA THR A 209 26.71 -4.26 -0.36
C THR A 209 26.01 -5.55 0.05
N PRO A 210 26.67 -6.74 0.02
CA PRO A 210 26.07 -7.96 0.53
C PRO A 210 25.61 -7.81 1.98
N GLY A 211 24.40 -8.23 2.31
CA GLY A 211 23.84 -8.00 3.64
C GLY A 211 22.41 -8.44 3.83
N THR A 212 21.94 -8.27 5.06
CA THR A 212 20.53 -8.34 5.39
C THR A 212 19.95 -6.92 5.41
N TYR A 213 18.88 -6.69 4.67
CA TYR A 213 18.22 -5.39 4.53
C TYR A 213 16.83 -5.41 5.15
N GLN A 214 16.49 -4.33 5.86
CA GLN A 214 15.16 -4.07 6.37
C GLN A 214 14.47 -3.05 5.47
N PHE A 215 13.27 -3.38 5.01
CA PHE A 215 12.37 -2.44 4.35
C PHE A 215 11.30 -2.05 5.36
N THR A 216 11.04 -0.76 5.50
CA THR A 216 9.88 -0.22 6.23
C THR A 216 8.95 0.37 5.19
N HIS A 217 7.80 -0.27 4.95
CA HIS A 217 6.84 0.09 3.91
C HIS A 217 5.63 0.82 4.51
N HIS A 218 5.30 1.97 3.94
CA HIS A 218 4.45 3.00 4.55
C HIS A 218 3.02 3.10 3.98
N SER A 219 2.72 2.46 2.84
CA SER A 219 1.44 2.68 2.13
C SER A 219 0.17 2.39 2.95
N GLY A 220 0.27 1.60 4.03
CA GLY A 220 -0.84 1.31 4.92
C GLY A 220 -0.98 2.25 6.13
N GLU A 221 -0.05 3.19 6.34
CA GLU A 221 -0.05 4.12 7.47
C GLU A 221 -1.21 5.12 7.40
N ARG A 222 -1.73 5.53 8.57
CA ARG A 222 -2.79 6.55 8.60
C ARG A 222 -2.26 7.87 8.04
N GLY A 223 -3.01 8.42 7.08
CA GLY A 223 -2.67 9.71 6.46
C GLY A 223 -1.57 9.59 5.40
N PHE A 224 -1.15 8.37 5.03
CA PHE A 224 -0.33 8.19 3.84
C PHE A 224 -1.11 8.64 2.61
N ASP A 225 -0.54 9.61 1.89
CA ASP A 225 -1.13 10.18 0.68
C ASP A 225 -0.19 9.93 -0.50
N SER A 226 -0.55 8.98 -1.37
CA SER A 226 0.21 8.69 -2.59
C SER A 226 0.05 9.76 -3.67
N ASP A 227 -0.96 10.61 -3.53
CA ASP A 227 -1.41 11.54 -4.55
C ASP A 227 -1.03 12.99 -4.22
N THR A 228 -0.36 13.22 -3.08
CA THR A 228 0.22 14.53 -2.74
C THR A 228 1.09 15.08 -3.86
N ALA A 229 1.25 16.40 -3.96
CA ALA A 229 2.16 17.00 -4.93
C ALA A 229 3.64 16.80 -4.57
N ASP A 230 3.95 16.57 -3.29
CA ASP A 230 5.31 16.42 -2.78
C ASP A 230 5.92 15.06 -3.15
N ALA A 231 7.19 14.87 -2.78
CA ALA A 231 7.83 13.57 -2.88
C ALA A 231 7.11 12.55 -1.96
N VAL A 232 6.89 11.34 -2.48
CA VAL A 232 6.24 10.25 -1.75
C VAL A 232 7.27 9.15 -1.52
N ILE A 233 7.51 8.80 -0.26
CA ILE A 233 8.38 7.69 0.12
C ILE A 233 7.51 6.48 0.49
N PHE A 234 7.49 5.48 -0.38
CA PHE A 234 6.75 4.23 -0.15
C PHE A 234 7.49 3.29 0.78
N ALA A 235 8.83 3.27 0.73
CA ALA A 235 9.63 2.44 1.61
C ALA A 235 11.00 3.04 1.92
N HIS A 236 11.43 2.91 3.17
CA HIS A 236 12.82 3.08 3.57
C HIS A 236 13.53 1.72 3.61
N ILE A 237 14.77 1.67 3.12
CA ILE A 237 15.56 0.44 3.04
C ILE A 237 16.92 0.68 3.69
N GLN A 238 17.28 -0.15 4.65
CA GLN A 238 18.56 -0.04 5.36
C GLN A 238 19.19 -1.43 5.57
N ARG A 239 20.52 -1.53 5.39
CA ARG A 239 21.26 -2.72 5.80
C ARG A 239 21.31 -2.81 7.33
N ILE A 240 20.85 -3.93 7.88
CA ILE A 240 20.77 -4.17 9.33
C ILE A 240 21.78 -5.23 9.82
N GLY A 241 22.53 -5.85 8.91
CA GLY A 241 23.55 -6.83 9.26
C GLY A 241 24.23 -7.46 8.05
N GLU A 242 25.18 -8.34 8.33
CA GLU A 242 25.84 -9.16 7.31
C GLU A 242 24.85 -10.12 6.65
N ALA A 243 25.23 -10.65 5.47
CA ALA A 243 24.41 -11.63 4.78
C ALA A 243 24.44 -12.95 5.56
N GLN A 244 23.27 -13.57 5.71
CA GLN A 244 23.18 -14.92 6.25
C GLN A 244 23.57 -15.92 5.15
N SER A 245 24.45 -16.87 5.50
CA SER A 245 24.94 -17.90 4.59
C SER A 245 23.90 -18.99 4.33
#